data_AF-A0A4Q2ZSY0-F1
#
_entry.id   AF-A0A4Q2ZSY0-F1
#
_cell.length_a   1.000
_cell.length_b   1.000
_cell.length_c   1.000
_cell.angle_alpha   90.00
_cell.angle_beta   90.00
_cell.angle_gamma   90.00
#
_symmetry.space_group_name_H-M   'P 1'
#
loop_
_entity.id
_entity.type
_entity.pdbx_description
1 polymer ?
#
loop_
_entity_poly.entity_id
_entity_poly.type
_entity_poly.pdbx_seq_one_letter_code
_entity_poly.pdbx_strand_id
1 'polypeptide(L)'
;MKPKLTSRVLTQRLTLLALGACTHVIHAQTTRTWDAGGVPATNMDLAANWSDDVVPTGAGTGDTAQWDGSVPGPLSLTYTAAGTGANLGAGGGIFLSVLGTQTSSLMINEASGTAGLRIRDLTVASGAGALTFGGLTGATNDILNLGSNTVVNHTWTNNSSNPVTFSSDVRFAAGGAVTHALTLTGTGNWNVNTSLIKFENGTINVIKDGAGTMNIGTVNSLGNAAFTINAGTINNSNGAALTTVAASHVLNGDFSFATGASVSPANDLTLGTGAVSLGAAAGTSRTITTNGAALLTLPTIISNGTTANSLIKSGTGGLRLDGANTFSGGFTLNAGTL
;
A
#
# COMPACT_ATOMS: atom_id res chain seq x y z
N MET A 1 -39.55 65.47 -44.78
CA MET A 1 -39.33 65.99 -43.42
C MET A 1 -39.46 64.82 -42.44
N LYS A 2 -38.37 64.43 -41.75
CA LYS A 2 -38.38 63.27 -40.84
C LYS A 2 -39.16 63.60 -39.55
N PRO A 3 -40.11 62.76 -39.11
CA PRO A 3 -40.71 62.90 -37.78
C PRO A 3 -39.85 62.19 -36.72
N LYS A 4 -39.62 62.88 -35.60
CA LYS A 4 -39.10 62.33 -34.34
C LYS A 4 -40.14 61.37 -33.74
N LEU A 5 -39.73 60.17 -33.35
CA LEU A 5 -40.49 59.32 -32.43
C LEU A 5 -39.67 59.05 -31.16
N THR A 6 -40.30 59.38 -30.05
CA THR A 6 -39.84 59.33 -28.67
C THR A 6 -39.82 57.91 -28.10
N SER A 7 -38.78 57.64 -27.30
CA SER A 7 -38.56 56.44 -26.48
C SER A 7 -39.70 56.19 -25.50
N ARG A 8 -40.16 54.93 -25.41
CA ARG A 8 -40.94 54.39 -24.28
C ARG A 8 -40.08 53.39 -23.52
N VAL A 9 -39.78 53.75 -22.28
CA VAL A 9 -39.09 52.95 -21.27
C VAL A 9 -40.04 51.83 -20.78
N LEU A 10 -39.58 50.58 -20.83
CA LEU A 10 -40.22 49.45 -20.17
C LEU A 10 -39.39 49.08 -18.94
N THR A 11 -39.89 49.40 -17.75
CA THR A 11 -39.20 49.13 -16.48
C THR A 11 -39.46 47.69 -16.06
N GLN A 12 -38.53 46.78 -16.35
CA GLN A 12 -38.57 45.40 -15.85
C GLN A 12 -37.96 45.36 -14.44
N ARG A 13 -38.77 45.05 -13.42
CA ARG A 13 -38.30 44.85 -12.05
C ARG A 13 -37.54 43.53 -11.95
N LEU A 14 -36.23 43.60 -11.73
CA LEU A 14 -35.39 42.44 -11.45
C LEU A 14 -35.40 42.18 -9.94
N THR A 15 -36.07 41.11 -9.53
CA THR A 15 -36.01 40.62 -8.14
C THR A 15 -34.67 39.94 -7.95
N LEU A 16 -33.77 40.56 -7.18
CA LEU A 16 -32.47 40.00 -6.83
C LEU A 16 -32.66 38.90 -5.78
N LEU A 17 -32.64 37.64 -6.21
CA LEU A 17 -32.57 36.50 -5.31
C LEU A 17 -31.12 36.38 -4.83
N ALA A 18 -30.86 36.78 -3.58
CA ALA A 18 -29.56 36.56 -2.95
C ALA A 18 -29.38 35.06 -2.70
N LEU A 19 -28.77 34.34 -3.65
CA LEU A 19 -28.18 33.04 -3.36
C LEU A 19 -26.96 33.29 -2.47
N GLY A 20 -27.09 32.98 -1.19
CA GLY A 20 -25.95 32.90 -0.28
C GLY A 20 -24.93 31.93 -0.84
N ALA A 21 -23.78 32.44 -1.25
CA ALA A 21 -22.63 31.62 -1.57
C ALA A 21 -22.16 30.96 -0.28
N CYS A 22 -22.60 29.73 -0.02
CA CYS A 22 -21.90 28.84 0.89
C CYS A 22 -20.56 28.53 0.22
N THR A 23 -19.51 29.29 0.56
CA THR A 23 -18.14 28.90 0.22
C THR A 23 -17.83 27.62 0.98
N HIS A 24 -17.99 26.48 0.32
CA HIS A 24 -17.31 25.27 0.74
C HIS A 24 -15.81 25.59 0.64
N VAL A 25 -15.17 25.81 1.80
CA VAL A 25 -13.71 25.78 1.90
C VAL A 25 -13.32 24.33 1.70
N ILE A 26 -13.11 23.95 0.44
CA ILE A 26 -12.39 22.75 0.10
C ILE A 26 -10.95 23.06 0.50
N HIS A 27 -10.47 22.52 1.62
CA HIS A 27 -9.04 22.53 1.88
C HIS A 27 -8.40 21.71 0.76
N ALA A 28 -7.63 22.35 -0.10
CA ALA A 28 -6.84 21.64 -1.09
C ALA A 28 -5.76 20.84 -0.34
N GLN A 29 -5.45 19.65 -0.85
CA GLN A 29 -4.29 18.88 -0.41
C GLN A 29 -3.04 19.77 -0.52
N THR A 30 -2.36 20.01 0.59
CA THR A 30 -1.15 20.83 0.64
C THR A 30 0.08 19.93 0.74
N THR A 31 1.14 20.26 0.03
CA THR A 31 2.43 19.56 0.18
C THR A 31 3.28 20.28 1.21
N ARG A 32 3.77 19.53 2.19
CA ARG A 32 4.75 19.97 3.20
C ARG A 32 6.04 19.20 2.94
N THR A 33 7.11 19.92 2.64
CA THR A 33 8.42 19.33 2.34
C THR A 33 9.28 19.30 3.59
N TRP A 34 9.92 18.17 3.85
CA TRP A 34 10.88 18.02 4.94
C TRP A 34 12.12 18.89 4.70
N ASP A 35 12.39 19.83 5.59
CA ASP A 35 13.53 20.76 5.49
C ASP A 35 14.51 20.67 6.66
N ALA A 36 14.16 19.89 7.70
CA ALA A 36 14.98 19.68 8.89
C ALA A 36 15.40 21.00 9.61
N GLY A 37 14.58 22.05 9.53
CA GLY A 37 14.89 23.37 10.10
C GLY A 37 14.85 23.45 11.63
N GLY A 38 14.29 22.45 12.31
CA GLY A 38 14.08 22.42 13.76
C GLY A 38 15.10 21.61 14.54
N VAL A 39 14.97 21.63 15.88
CA VAL A 39 15.80 20.85 16.81
C VAL A 39 14.90 20.05 17.77
N PRO A 40 15.01 18.70 17.82
CA PRO A 40 15.85 17.88 16.96
C PRO A 40 15.36 17.82 15.52
N ALA A 41 16.30 17.80 14.58
CA ALA A 41 16.08 17.72 13.14
C ALA A 41 15.60 16.34 12.65
N THR A 42 15.12 15.49 13.57
CA THR A 42 14.68 14.11 13.30
C THR A 42 13.20 13.88 13.65
N ASN A 43 12.58 14.81 14.39
CA ASN A 43 11.20 14.64 14.86
C ASN A 43 10.20 15.13 13.81
N MET A 44 9.37 14.22 13.31
CA MET A 44 8.32 14.51 12.32
C MET A 44 7.17 15.34 12.88
N ASP A 45 6.99 15.37 14.21
CA ASP A 45 5.96 16.18 14.87
C ASP A 45 6.38 17.64 15.10
N LEU A 46 7.63 17.97 14.80
CA LEU A 46 8.12 19.33 14.97
C LEU A 46 7.84 20.14 13.71
N ALA A 47 6.99 21.15 13.83
CA ALA A 47 6.56 21.98 12.73
C ALA A 47 7.73 22.64 11.97
N ALA A 48 8.76 23.07 12.71
CA ALA A 48 9.98 23.66 12.16
C ALA A 48 10.84 22.72 11.30
N ASN A 49 10.52 21.42 11.20
CA ASN A 49 11.18 20.50 10.27
C ASN A 49 10.43 20.35 8.93
N TRP A 50 9.38 21.15 8.72
CA TRP A 50 8.55 21.15 7.53
C TRP A 50 8.42 22.55 6.95
N SER A 51 8.34 22.62 5.62
CA SER A 51 8.10 23.86 4.89
C SER A 51 6.91 24.65 5.46
N ASP A 52 7.08 25.96 5.58
CA ASP A 52 6.17 26.92 6.22
C ASP A 52 6.00 26.74 7.74
N ASP A 53 6.86 25.97 8.39
CA ASP A 53 6.78 25.62 9.82
C ASP A 53 5.44 24.98 10.20
N VAL A 54 4.92 24.06 9.37
CA VAL A 54 3.64 23.38 9.57
C VAL A 54 3.76 21.86 9.39
N VAL A 55 3.39 21.12 10.43
CA VAL A 55 3.30 19.64 10.36
C VAL A 55 2.16 19.24 9.40
N PRO A 56 2.42 18.37 8.40
CA PRO A 56 1.37 17.86 7.53
C PRO A 56 0.25 17.17 8.33
N THR A 57 -1.01 17.44 7.97
CA THR A 57 -2.17 16.89 8.68
C THR A 57 -2.98 15.92 7.82
N GLY A 58 -3.43 14.82 8.42
CA GLY A 58 -4.37 13.89 7.80
C GLY A 58 -5.84 14.35 7.90
N ALA A 59 -6.09 15.51 8.52
CA ALA A 59 -7.42 16.12 8.60
C ALA A 59 -7.93 16.59 7.22
N GLY A 60 -9.25 16.63 7.05
CA GLY A 60 -9.87 17.01 5.77
C GLY A 60 -9.49 16.07 4.63
N THR A 61 -8.96 16.63 3.53
CA THR A 61 -8.47 15.87 2.38
C THR A 61 -7.14 15.16 2.64
N GLY A 62 -6.42 15.54 3.69
CA GLY A 62 -5.06 15.10 3.97
C GLY A 62 -4.01 15.89 3.19
N ASP A 63 -2.90 16.21 3.85
CA ASP A 63 -1.70 16.80 3.26
C ASP A 63 -0.75 15.74 2.72
N THR A 64 0.20 16.17 1.88
CA THR A 64 1.35 15.37 1.45
C THR A 64 2.57 15.71 2.30
N ALA A 65 3.11 14.74 3.02
CA ALA A 65 4.44 14.81 3.59
C ALA A 65 5.47 14.38 2.52
N GLN A 66 6.37 15.27 2.14
CA GLN A 66 7.30 15.08 1.02
C GLN A 66 8.76 15.10 1.45
N TRP A 67 9.55 14.17 0.90
CA TRP A 67 11.01 14.20 0.91
C TRP A 67 11.51 14.35 -0.52
N ASP A 68 12.19 15.46 -0.79
CA ASP A 68 12.62 15.85 -2.13
C ASP A 68 14.15 15.85 -2.31
N GLY A 69 14.91 15.42 -1.30
CA GLY A 69 16.37 15.41 -1.34
C GLY A 69 17.04 16.77 -1.07
N SER A 70 16.27 17.80 -0.69
CA SER A 70 16.84 19.10 -0.26
C SER A 70 17.68 18.97 1.01
N VAL A 71 17.28 18.09 1.93
CA VAL A 71 18.11 17.65 3.06
C VAL A 71 18.99 16.48 2.62
N PRO A 72 20.32 16.66 2.53
CA PRO A 72 21.21 15.63 1.99
C PRO A 72 21.46 14.49 2.99
N GLY A 73 21.80 13.32 2.46
CA GLY A 73 22.24 12.17 3.23
C GLY A 73 21.09 11.31 3.79
N PRO A 74 21.44 10.19 4.46
CA PRO A 74 20.46 9.30 5.06
C PRO A 74 19.65 10.00 6.15
N LEU A 75 18.33 9.83 6.10
CA LEU A 75 17.40 10.34 7.11
C LEU A 75 16.92 9.19 8.00
N SER A 76 16.99 9.39 9.31
CA SER A 76 16.39 8.52 10.32
C SER A 76 15.49 9.36 11.20
N LEU A 77 14.19 9.27 10.94
CA LEU A 77 13.16 10.14 11.49
C LEU A 77 12.33 9.41 12.52
N THR A 78 11.83 10.16 13.49
CA THR A 78 10.93 9.67 14.53
C THR A 78 9.62 10.44 14.51
N TYR A 79 8.51 9.73 14.65
CA TYR A 79 7.20 10.27 14.98
C TYR A 79 6.91 9.89 16.44
N THR A 80 6.66 10.88 17.29
CA THR A 80 6.70 10.74 18.76
C THR A 80 5.46 11.22 19.49
N ALA A 81 4.50 11.83 18.77
CA ALA A 81 3.28 12.48 19.20
C ALA A 81 2.72 12.15 20.61
N ALA A 82 3.43 12.63 21.64
CA ALA A 82 2.96 12.70 23.00
C ALA A 82 2.27 14.07 23.21
N GLY A 83 0.95 14.08 23.02
CA GLY A 83 0.06 15.07 23.66
C GLY A 83 0.13 16.52 23.18
N THR A 84 -0.29 16.80 21.93
CA THR A 84 -1.21 17.92 21.56
C THR A 84 -1.33 18.05 20.03
N GLY A 85 -2.27 17.33 19.41
CA GLY A 85 -2.63 17.53 17.99
C GLY A 85 -1.83 16.72 16.97
N ALA A 86 -1.84 15.39 17.10
CA ALA A 86 -1.16 14.41 16.23
C ALA A 86 -1.58 14.49 14.74
N ASN A 87 -1.18 15.55 14.04
CA ASN A 87 -1.57 15.88 12.68
C ASN A 87 -1.27 14.74 11.71
N LEU A 88 -0.09 14.13 11.82
CA LEU A 88 0.33 12.98 11.03
C LEU A 88 -0.49 11.71 11.31
N GLY A 89 -1.12 11.62 12.48
CA GLY A 89 -2.04 10.55 12.88
C GLY A 89 -3.52 10.92 12.76
N ALA A 90 -3.87 12.10 12.20
CA ALA A 90 -5.23 12.64 12.21
C ALA A 90 -6.08 12.23 10.99
N GLY A 91 -7.40 12.41 11.12
CA GLY A 91 -8.37 12.32 10.02
C GLY A 91 -8.26 11.04 9.19
N GLY A 92 -8.38 11.19 7.86
CA GLY A 92 -8.31 10.08 6.90
C GLY A 92 -6.88 9.64 6.55
N GLY A 93 -5.87 10.31 7.11
CA GLY A 93 -4.45 10.04 6.86
C GLY A 93 -3.82 10.98 5.84
N ILE A 94 -2.50 11.12 5.97
CA ILE A 94 -1.63 11.88 5.06
C ILE A 94 -1.21 11.05 3.86
N PHE A 95 -0.72 11.72 2.82
CA PHE A 95 0.01 11.11 1.73
C PHE A 95 1.51 11.17 2.04
N LEU A 96 2.25 10.08 1.82
CA LEU A 96 3.71 10.10 1.85
C LEU A 96 4.26 10.12 0.42
N SER A 97 5.20 11.04 0.14
CA SER A 97 5.84 11.19 -1.16
C SER A 97 7.36 11.26 -1.03
N VAL A 98 8.06 10.23 -1.49
CA VAL A 98 9.53 10.25 -1.61
C VAL A 98 9.88 10.44 -3.08
N LEU A 99 10.45 11.60 -3.43
CA LEU A 99 10.82 11.92 -4.81
C LEU A 99 12.11 11.21 -5.22
N GLY A 100 12.32 11.08 -6.53
CA GLY A 100 13.52 10.46 -7.11
C GLY A 100 14.82 11.20 -6.78
N THR A 101 14.70 12.45 -6.34
CA THR A 101 15.80 13.30 -5.89
C THR A 101 16.23 13.00 -4.45
N GLN A 102 15.37 12.40 -3.61
CA GLN A 102 15.76 11.84 -2.30
C GLN A 102 16.47 10.50 -2.51
N THR A 103 17.73 10.53 -2.94
CA THR A 103 18.50 9.33 -3.32
C THR A 103 19.07 8.56 -2.13
N SER A 104 19.27 9.25 -1.00
CA SER A 104 19.69 8.62 0.26
C SER A 104 18.51 7.96 0.98
N SER A 105 18.79 6.94 1.80
CA SER A 105 17.75 6.19 2.50
C SER A 105 16.94 7.05 3.47
N LEU A 106 15.66 6.74 3.59
CA LEU A 106 14.74 7.32 4.56
C LEU A 106 14.22 6.21 5.48
N MET A 107 14.43 6.36 6.78
CA MET A 107 13.84 5.52 7.81
C MET A 107 12.85 6.35 8.62
N ILE A 108 11.65 5.81 8.86
CA ILE A 108 10.62 6.42 9.70
C ILE A 108 10.28 5.43 10.81
N ASN A 109 10.52 5.83 12.06
CA ASN A 109 10.15 5.07 13.25
C ASN A 109 9.05 5.82 14.01
N GLU A 110 8.14 5.10 14.62
CA GLU A 110 7.15 5.63 15.55
C GLU A 110 7.55 5.23 16.98
N ALA A 111 7.68 6.22 17.85
CA ALA A 111 8.11 5.99 19.23
C ALA A 111 6.94 5.49 20.08
N SER A 112 7.13 4.36 20.76
CA SER A 112 6.12 3.74 21.63
C SER A 112 5.24 4.73 22.42
N GLY A 113 3.92 4.62 22.22
CA GLY A 113 2.91 5.36 22.98
C GLY A 113 2.17 6.44 22.20
N THR A 114 2.42 6.63 20.90
CA THR A 114 1.60 7.53 20.09
C THR A 114 0.30 6.90 19.59
N ALA A 115 -0.53 7.70 18.93
CA ALA A 115 -1.71 7.26 18.20
C ALA A 115 -1.40 6.56 16.86
N GLY A 116 -0.13 6.43 16.46
CA GLY A 116 0.31 5.84 15.20
C GLY A 116 0.29 6.81 14.01
N LEU A 117 1.26 6.68 13.10
CA LEU A 117 1.35 7.46 11.87
C LEU A 117 0.25 7.00 10.91
N ARG A 118 -0.64 7.89 10.46
CA ARG A 118 -1.76 7.51 9.58
C ARG A 118 -1.46 7.81 8.12
N ILE A 119 -1.16 6.77 7.36
CA ILE A 119 -0.88 6.85 5.93
C ILE A 119 -2.14 6.46 5.15
N ARG A 120 -2.62 7.40 4.35
CA ARG A 120 -3.64 7.14 3.34
C ARG A 120 -3.00 6.44 2.15
N ASP A 121 -2.07 7.11 1.48
CA ASP A 121 -1.37 6.60 0.30
C ASP A 121 0.13 6.90 0.38
N LEU A 122 0.92 6.12 -0.34
CA LEU A 122 2.38 6.22 -0.39
C LEU A 122 2.85 6.18 -1.83
N THR A 123 3.75 7.09 -2.20
CA THR A 123 4.48 7.05 -3.47
C THR A 123 5.97 7.18 -3.22
N VAL A 124 6.74 6.19 -3.69
CA VAL A 124 8.20 6.24 -3.78
C VAL A 124 8.57 6.26 -5.25
N ALA A 125 9.07 7.39 -5.73
CA ALA A 125 9.37 7.61 -7.13
C ALA A 125 10.61 6.84 -7.60
N SER A 126 10.73 6.66 -8.91
CA SER A 126 11.94 6.11 -9.50
C SER A 126 13.17 6.98 -9.17
N GLY A 127 14.29 6.35 -8.83
CA GLY A 127 15.51 7.03 -8.37
C GLY A 127 15.61 7.27 -6.87
N ALA A 128 14.51 7.14 -6.11
CA ALA A 128 14.53 7.37 -4.67
C ALA A 128 15.37 6.32 -3.93
N GLY A 129 15.95 6.70 -2.79
CA GLY A 129 16.60 5.79 -1.86
C GLY A 129 15.63 4.76 -1.27
N ALA A 130 16.18 3.80 -0.51
CA ALA A 130 15.35 2.85 0.23
C ALA A 130 14.49 3.58 1.27
N LEU A 131 13.22 3.15 1.40
CA LEU A 131 12.32 3.60 2.45
C LEU A 131 12.10 2.46 3.44
N THR A 132 12.32 2.71 4.72
CA THR A 132 12.08 1.73 5.78
C THR A 132 11.15 2.31 6.84
N PHE A 133 10.11 1.56 7.21
CA PHE A 133 9.32 1.81 8.41
C PHE A 133 9.79 0.87 9.53
N GLY A 134 10.00 1.41 10.73
CA GLY A 134 10.54 0.69 11.88
C GLY A 134 12.00 0.27 11.70
N GLY A 135 12.48 -0.59 12.61
CA GLY A 135 13.82 -1.18 12.57
C GLY A 135 14.87 -0.43 13.40
N LEU A 136 14.46 0.55 14.20
CA LEU A 136 15.34 1.20 15.17
C LEU A 136 15.58 0.27 16.36
N THR A 137 16.85 0.01 16.69
CA THR A 137 17.22 -0.83 17.81
C THR A 137 16.55 -0.40 19.12
N GLY A 138 15.75 -1.28 19.71
CA GLY A 138 15.04 -1.03 20.97
C GLY A 138 13.62 -0.46 20.80
N ALA A 139 13.22 -0.07 19.59
CA ALA A 139 11.81 0.11 19.26
C ALA A 139 11.14 -1.27 19.20
N THR A 140 9.93 -1.39 19.73
CA THR A 140 9.18 -2.65 19.75
C THR A 140 7.74 -2.48 19.29
N ASN A 141 7.38 -1.26 18.84
CA ASN A 141 6.01 -0.90 18.59
C ASN A 141 5.92 0.33 17.68
N ASP A 142 6.24 0.18 16.39
CA ASP A 142 6.02 1.24 15.42
C ASP A 142 4.62 1.11 14.81
N ILE A 143 3.65 1.88 15.28
CA ILE A 143 2.27 1.82 14.81
C ILE A 143 2.12 2.58 13.49
N LEU A 144 1.74 1.82 12.46
CA LEU A 144 1.36 2.36 11.16
C LEU A 144 -0.13 2.17 10.94
N ASN A 145 -0.86 3.28 10.96
CA ASN A 145 -2.29 3.29 10.69
C ASN A 145 -2.55 3.44 9.19
N LEU A 146 -3.41 2.58 8.66
CA LEU A 146 -4.16 2.88 7.44
C LEU A 146 -5.24 3.94 7.75
N GLY A 147 -5.95 4.41 6.73
CA GLY A 147 -6.91 5.52 6.80
C GLY A 147 -8.05 5.37 7.80
N SER A 148 -8.96 6.34 7.83
CA SER A 148 -10.17 6.30 8.68
C SER A 148 -11.18 5.26 8.18
N ASN A 149 -12.28 5.07 8.94
CA ASN A 149 -13.40 4.22 8.53
C ASN A 149 -14.12 4.68 7.24
N THR A 150 -13.87 5.90 6.77
CA THR A 150 -14.38 6.46 5.51
C THR A 150 -13.34 6.42 4.38
N VAL A 151 -12.09 6.02 4.69
CA VAL A 151 -10.96 5.96 3.77
C VAL A 151 -10.35 4.57 3.88
N VAL A 152 -10.95 3.63 3.17
CA VAL A 152 -10.67 2.20 3.31
C VAL A 152 -9.82 1.62 2.19
N ASN A 153 -9.51 2.41 1.16
CA ASN A 153 -8.70 1.99 0.03
C ASN A 153 -7.37 2.75 0.06
N HIS A 154 -6.27 2.01 -0.03
CA HIS A 154 -4.91 2.52 0.06
C HIS A 154 -4.10 1.98 -1.12
N THR A 155 -3.48 2.87 -1.88
CA THR A 155 -2.56 2.52 -2.97
C THR A 155 -1.17 3.02 -2.63
N TRP A 156 -0.31 2.06 -2.33
CA TRP A 156 1.08 2.30 -1.99
C TRP A 156 1.94 1.84 -3.17
N THR A 157 2.63 2.79 -3.78
CA THR A 157 3.38 2.60 -5.03
C THR A 157 4.87 2.76 -4.75
N ASN A 158 5.65 1.74 -5.12
CA ASN A 158 7.10 1.82 -5.15
C ASN A 158 7.58 1.68 -6.59
N ASN A 159 8.14 2.75 -7.16
CA ASN A 159 8.79 2.74 -8.48
C ASN A 159 10.32 2.88 -8.38
N SER A 160 10.86 2.89 -7.17
CA SER A 160 12.31 2.84 -6.95
C SER A 160 12.86 1.45 -7.21
N SER A 161 14.13 1.37 -7.63
CA SER A 161 14.90 0.13 -7.62
C SER A 161 15.23 -0.35 -6.19
N ASN A 162 15.16 0.54 -5.22
CA ASN A 162 15.33 0.22 -3.80
C ASN A 162 13.99 -0.27 -3.20
N PRO A 163 14.04 -1.19 -2.23
CA PRO A 163 12.82 -1.70 -1.62
C PRO A 163 12.18 -0.66 -0.68
N VAL A 164 10.86 -0.75 -0.55
CA VAL A 164 10.17 -0.29 0.66
C VAL A 164 10.14 -1.44 1.66
N THR A 165 10.57 -1.21 2.89
CA THR A 165 10.64 -2.24 3.94
C THR A 165 9.76 -1.89 5.12
N PHE A 166 8.92 -2.85 5.54
CA PHE A 166 8.27 -2.86 6.83
C PHE A 166 9.05 -3.79 7.75
N SER A 167 9.75 -3.22 8.73
CA SER A 167 10.51 -3.96 9.74
C SER A 167 9.58 -4.74 10.67
N SER A 168 10.13 -5.72 11.39
CA SER A 168 9.35 -6.67 12.20
C SER A 168 8.67 -6.07 13.43
N ASP A 169 9.14 -4.90 13.87
CA ASP A 169 8.61 -4.07 14.96
C ASP A 169 7.44 -3.17 14.53
N VAL A 170 7.19 -3.04 13.22
CA VAL A 170 6.02 -2.33 12.70
C VAL A 170 4.76 -3.10 13.06
N ARG A 171 3.69 -2.40 13.46
CA ARG A 171 2.36 -2.96 13.67
C ARG A 171 1.34 -2.18 12.85
N PHE A 172 0.62 -2.89 11.98
CA PHE A 172 -0.43 -2.28 11.17
C PHE A 172 -1.74 -2.16 11.95
N ALA A 173 -2.27 -0.95 12.03
CA ALA A 173 -3.64 -0.65 12.47
C ALA A 173 -4.40 0.09 11.37
N ALA A 174 -5.65 0.46 11.67
CA ALA A 174 -6.53 1.18 10.75
C ALA A 174 -7.70 1.81 11.52
N GLY A 175 -8.34 2.84 10.98
CA GLY A 175 -9.46 3.48 11.65
C GLY A 175 -10.74 2.63 11.65
N GLY A 176 -11.16 2.16 12.83
CA GLY A 176 -12.48 1.51 13.02
C GLY A 176 -12.56 0.04 12.60
N ALA A 177 -13.68 -0.62 12.91
CA ALA A 177 -13.89 -2.06 12.69
C ALA A 177 -14.34 -2.40 11.26
N VAL A 178 -13.59 -1.93 10.25
CA VAL A 178 -13.88 -2.16 8.83
C VAL A 178 -12.73 -2.89 8.14
N THR A 179 -12.99 -3.43 6.94
CA THR A 179 -11.95 -4.00 6.07
C THR A 179 -11.29 -2.89 5.28
N HIS A 180 -9.96 -2.79 5.36
CA HIS A 180 -9.15 -1.92 4.52
C HIS A 180 -8.52 -2.70 3.38
N ALA A 181 -8.48 -2.13 2.18
CA ALA A 181 -7.74 -2.65 1.04
C ALA A 181 -6.38 -1.94 0.95
N LEU A 182 -5.30 -2.70 1.14
CA LEU A 182 -3.92 -2.21 0.99
C LEU A 182 -3.33 -2.77 -0.30
N THR A 183 -3.20 -1.92 -1.31
CA THR A 183 -2.56 -2.27 -2.58
C THR A 183 -1.09 -1.91 -2.53
N LEU A 184 -0.23 -2.92 -2.65
CA LEU A 184 1.22 -2.76 -2.83
C LEU A 184 1.54 -2.93 -4.31
N THR A 185 1.93 -1.84 -4.98
CA THR A 185 2.12 -1.78 -6.44
C THR A 185 3.42 -1.07 -6.84
N GLY A 186 3.61 -0.92 -8.16
CA GLY A 186 4.78 -0.31 -8.79
C GLY A 186 5.81 -1.33 -9.29
N THR A 187 6.94 -0.82 -9.78
CA THR A 187 8.04 -1.64 -10.34
C THR A 187 9.05 -2.09 -9.27
N GLY A 188 9.08 -1.43 -8.12
CA GLY A 188 9.98 -1.67 -7.01
C GLY A 188 9.50 -2.75 -6.03
N ASN A 189 10.40 -3.23 -5.19
CA ASN A 189 10.13 -4.31 -4.26
C ASN A 189 9.51 -3.84 -2.94
N TRP A 190 8.76 -4.73 -2.31
CA TRP A 190 8.15 -4.57 -0.99
C TRP A 190 8.67 -5.68 -0.07
N ASN A 191 9.36 -5.32 1.01
CA ASN A 191 9.79 -6.25 2.05
C ASN A 191 8.81 -6.20 3.21
N VAL A 192 8.01 -7.25 3.39
CA VAL A 192 6.95 -7.30 4.41
C VAL A 192 7.38 -8.23 5.54
N ASN A 193 8.23 -7.72 6.44
CA ASN A 193 8.77 -8.47 7.57
C ASN A 193 7.91 -8.36 8.83
N THR A 194 6.69 -7.83 8.70
CA THR A 194 5.71 -7.71 9.77
C THR A 194 4.41 -8.46 9.46
N SER A 195 3.57 -8.58 10.47
CA SER A 195 2.16 -8.94 10.37
C SER A 195 1.35 -7.82 9.73
N LEU A 196 0.65 -8.13 8.63
CA LEU A 196 -0.43 -7.30 8.08
C LEU A 196 -1.80 -7.70 8.63
N ILE A 197 -1.84 -8.53 9.68
CA ILE A 197 -3.05 -8.70 10.48
C ILE A 197 -3.19 -7.48 11.37
N LYS A 198 -4.35 -6.82 11.27
CA LYS A 198 -4.67 -5.67 12.10
C LYS A 198 -4.63 -6.07 13.58
N PHE A 199 -3.88 -5.33 14.40
CA PHE A 199 -3.80 -5.64 15.84
C PHE A 199 -5.02 -5.13 16.65
N GLU A 200 -5.89 -4.32 16.02
CA GLU A 200 -7.19 -3.89 16.56
C GLU A 200 -8.36 -4.49 15.76
N ASN A 201 -9.60 -4.09 16.06
CA ASN A 201 -10.79 -4.60 15.37
C ASN A 201 -10.80 -4.25 13.88
N GLY A 202 -11.13 -5.21 13.01
CA GLY A 202 -11.21 -5.04 11.55
C GLY A 202 -10.24 -5.98 10.82
N THR A 203 -10.12 -5.82 9.50
CA THR A 203 -9.25 -6.68 8.68
C THR A 203 -8.52 -5.90 7.59
N ILE A 204 -7.44 -6.49 7.07
CA ILE A 204 -6.72 -5.95 5.91
C ILE A 204 -6.80 -6.96 4.76
N ASN A 205 -7.36 -6.51 3.63
CA ASN A 205 -7.27 -7.15 2.33
C ASN A 205 -5.98 -6.67 1.66
N VAL A 206 -5.00 -7.57 1.54
CA VAL A 206 -3.72 -7.24 0.94
C VAL A 206 -3.79 -7.54 -0.56
N ILE A 207 -3.44 -6.56 -1.38
CA ILE A 207 -3.48 -6.66 -2.84
C ILE A 207 -2.06 -6.48 -3.36
N LYS A 208 -1.52 -7.52 -4.00
CA LYS A 208 -0.28 -7.44 -4.75
C LYS A 208 -0.58 -7.06 -6.20
N ASP A 209 -0.05 -5.92 -6.64
CA ASP A 209 -0.18 -5.43 -8.01
C ASP A 209 1.16 -4.88 -8.53
N GLY A 210 1.24 -4.50 -9.80
CA GLY A 210 2.46 -3.98 -10.43
C GLY A 210 3.54 -5.03 -10.64
N ALA A 211 4.62 -4.66 -11.33
CA ALA A 211 5.68 -5.59 -11.75
C ALA A 211 6.63 -6.00 -10.60
N GLY A 212 6.71 -5.21 -9.53
CA GLY A 212 7.62 -5.43 -8.41
C GLY A 212 7.39 -6.73 -7.65
N THR A 213 8.35 -7.08 -6.78
CA THR A 213 8.26 -8.27 -5.92
C THR A 213 7.73 -7.91 -4.53
N MET A 214 6.76 -8.68 -4.02
CA MET A 214 6.42 -8.68 -2.60
C MET A 214 7.13 -9.85 -1.92
N ASN A 215 8.09 -9.51 -1.06
CA ASN A 215 8.84 -10.43 -0.23
C ASN A 215 8.09 -10.64 1.10
N ILE A 216 7.58 -11.85 1.28
CA ILE A 216 6.78 -12.31 2.42
C ILE A 216 7.75 -12.80 3.49
N GLY A 217 7.86 -12.05 4.59
CA GLY A 217 8.79 -12.36 5.68
C GLY A 217 8.16 -13.13 6.85
N THR A 218 6.82 -13.15 6.98
CA THR A 218 6.14 -13.77 8.14
C THR A 218 4.87 -14.52 7.73
N VAL A 219 4.38 -15.38 8.63
CA VAL A 219 3.12 -16.12 8.43
C VAL A 219 1.90 -15.21 8.27
N ASN A 220 1.98 -13.97 8.78
CA ASN A 220 0.91 -12.98 8.82
C ASN A 220 1.07 -11.86 7.77
N SER A 221 2.07 -11.93 6.90
CA SER A 221 2.39 -10.89 5.91
C SER A 221 1.33 -10.72 4.80
N LEU A 222 0.29 -11.56 4.77
CA LEU A 222 -0.80 -11.50 3.79
C LEU A 222 -2.11 -10.91 4.34
N GLY A 223 -2.11 -10.47 5.60
CA GLY A 223 -3.31 -9.98 6.27
C GLY A 223 -4.27 -11.08 6.71
N ASN A 224 -5.42 -10.67 7.23
CA ASN A 224 -6.46 -11.55 7.79
C ASN A 224 -7.80 -11.50 7.02
N ALA A 225 -7.89 -10.75 5.92
CA ALA A 225 -9.01 -10.85 4.97
C ALA A 225 -8.60 -11.72 3.77
N ALA A 226 -8.94 -11.28 2.56
CA ALA A 226 -8.43 -11.86 1.32
C ALA A 226 -6.99 -11.40 1.05
N PHE A 227 -6.24 -12.25 0.35
CA PHE A 227 -5.02 -11.86 -0.34
C PHE A 227 -5.27 -11.94 -1.85
N THR A 228 -5.19 -10.81 -2.54
CA THR A 228 -5.43 -10.72 -3.99
C THR A 228 -4.12 -10.51 -4.73
N ILE A 229 -3.89 -11.29 -5.78
CA ILE A 229 -2.74 -11.10 -6.69
C ILE A 229 -3.28 -10.64 -8.04
N ASN A 230 -3.02 -9.39 -8.40
CA ASN A 230 -3.33 -8.81 -9.70
C ASN A 230 -2.18 -8.96 -10.68
N ALA A 231 -0.92 -8.84 -10.21
CA ALA A 231 0.27 -8.93 -11.06
C ALA A 231 1.58 -9.07 -10.26
N GLY A 232 2.66 -9.34 -10.99
CA GLY A 232 4.05 -9.24 -10.52
C GLY A 232 4.56 -10.50 -9.84
N THR A 233 5.46 -10.33 -8.87
CA THR A 233 6.12 -11.46 -8.20
C THR A 233 5.79 -11.51 -6.71
N ILE A 234 5.53 -12.69 -6.18
CA ILE A 234 5.58 -12.97 -4.73
C ILE A 234 6.78 -13.85 -4.42
N ASN A 235 7.37 -13.69 -3.25
CA ASN A 235 8.54 -14.44 -2.84
C ASN A 235 8.50 -14.71 -1.33
N ASN A 236 9.02 -15.86 -0.88
CA ASN A 236 9.31 -16.09 0.53
C ASN A 236 10.74 -15.63 0.82
N SER A 237 10.90 -14.65 1.71
CA SER A 237 12.19 -14.11 2.10
C SER A 237 12.59 -14.46 3.54
N ASN A 238 11.85 -15.36 4.20
CA ASN A 238 12.08 -15.73 5.59
C ASN A 238 13.30 -16.67 5.79
N GLY A 239 13.88 -17.19 4.71
CA GLY A 239 15.03 -18.11 4.79
C GLY A 239 14.68 -19.53 5.27
N ALA A 240 13.39 -19.81 5.47
CA ALA A 240 12.83 -21.09 5.87
C ALA A 240 11.42 -21.25 5.29
N ALA A 241 10.95 -22.50 5.23
CA ALA A 241 9.65 -22.82 4.66
C ALA A 241 8.56 -22.07 5.43
N LEU A 242 7.61 -21.47 4.70
CA LEU A 242 6.63 -20.57 5.28
C LEU A 242 5.22 -20.96 4.86
N THR A 243 4.32 -21.10 5.84
CA THR A 243 2.89 -21.27 5.61
C THR A 243 2.16 -20.02 6.10
N THR A 244 1.49 -19.30 5.21
CA THR A 244 0.75 -18.08 5.55
C THR A 244 -0.64 -18.39 6.12
N VAL A 245 -1.32 -17.41 6.74
CA VAL A 245 -2.64 -17.62 7.39
C VAL A 245 -3.82 -16.82 6.82
N ALA A 246 -3.69 -16.21 5.64
CA ALA A 246 -4.79 -15.43 5.06
C ALA A 246 -6.07 -16.26 4.86
N ALA A 247 -7.24 -15.62 4.99
CA ALA A 247 -8.53 -16.30 5.05
C ALA A 247 -9.03 -16.76 3.67
N SER A 248 -8.60 -16.10 2.59
CA SER A 248 -8.89 -16.49 1.20
C SER A 248 -7.85 -15.92 0.26
N HIS A 249 -7.72 -16.52 -0.92
CA HIS A 249 -6.79 -16.09 -1.96
C HIS A 249 -7.51 -15.86 -3.28
N VAL A 250 -7.17 -14.76 -3.96
CA VAL A 250 -7.72 -14.44 -5.28
C VAL A 250 -6.58 -14.29 -6.27
N LEU A 251 -6.47 -15.23 -7.21
CA LEU A 251 -5.53 -15.16 -8.33
C LEU A 251 -6.19 -14.35 -9.45
N ASN A 252 -6.17 -13.04 -9.31
CA ASN A 252 -6.87 -12.09 -10.19
C ASN A 252 -6.03 -11.65 -11.39
N GLY A 253 -4.85 -12.23 -11.57
CA GLY A 253 -3.96 -12.00 -12.71
C GLY A 253 -2.87 -13.04 -12.78
N ASP A 254 -2.05 -12.92 -13.82
CA ASP A 254 -0.85 -13.73 -13.97
C ASP A 254 0.23 -13.22 -13.01
N PHE A 255 0.96 -14.14 -12.40
CA PHE A 255 2.00 -13.79 -11.44
C PHE A 255 3.16 -14.78 -11.45
N SER A 256 4.27 -14.35 -10.86
CA SER A 256 5.44 -15.18 -10.64
C SER A 256 5.64 -15.49 -9.16
N PHE A 257 6.16 -16.68 -8.86
CA PHE A 257 6.69 -17.02 -7.55
C PHE A 257 8.20 -17.21 -7.63
N ALA A 258 8.85 -16.61 -6.63
CA ALA A 258 10.30 -16.52 -6.49
C ALA A 258 10.97 -15.79 -7.65
N THR A 259 12.13 -15.21 -7.35
CA THR A 259 13.06 -14.75 -8.37
C THR A 259 13.92 -15.94 -8.83
N GLY A 260 14.45 -15.89 -10.05
CA GLY A 260 15.35 -16.94 -10.54
C GLY A 260 16.58 -17.20 -9.65
N ALA A 261 16.87 -16.29 -8.70
CA ALA A 261 17.94 -16.40 -7.71
C ALA A 261 17.53 -17.18 -6.43
N SER A 262 16.28 -17.65 -6.29
CA SER A 262 15.91 -18.51 -5.17
C SER A 262 16.52 -19.90 -5.35
N VAL A 263 17.74 -20.06 -4.83
CA VAL A 263 18.58 -21.26 -5.00
C VAL A 263 18.33 -22.33 -3.93
N SER A 264 17.40 -22.10 -3.00
CA SER A 264 17.20 -23.00 -1.85
C SER A 264 15.73 -23.44 -1.73
N PRO A 265 15.47 -24.75 -1.56
CA PRO A 265 14.15 -25.25 -1.16
C PRO A 265 13.77 -24.80 0.26
N ALA A 266 14.70 -24.21 1.01
CA ALA A 266 14.35 -23.58 2.28
C ALA A 266 13.35 -22.44 2.10
N ASN A 267 13.17 -21.85 0.92
CA ASN A 267 12.22 -20.75 0.71
C ASN A 267 10.86 -21.22 0.19
N ASP A 268 10.48 -22.48 0.43
CA ASP A 268 9.14 -22.98 0.09
C ASP A 268 8.04 -22.08 0.69
N LEU A 269 6.99 -21.84 -0.09
CA LEU A 269 5.85 -21.03 0.32
C LEU A 269 4.57 -21.83 0.17
N THR A 270 3.80 -21.95 1.24
CA THR A 270 2.46 -22.51 1.24
C THR A 270 1.44 -21.40 1.51
N LEU A 271 0.53 -21.16 0.56
CA LEU A 271 -0.55 -20.18 0.74
C LEU A 271 -1.69 -20.78 1.57
N GLY A 272 -1.44 -20.91 2.88
CA GLY A 272 -2.42 -21.10 3.95
C GLY A 272 -3.57 -22.08 3.72
N THR A 273 -4.68 -21.87 4.43
CA THR A 273 -5.89 -22.72 4.35
C THR A 273 -7.09 -21.98 3.73
N GLY A 274 -6.88 -20.74 3.27
CA GLY A 274 -7.92 -19.97 2.61
C GLY A 274 -8.31 -20.61 1.27
N ALA A 275 -9.59 -20.58 0.93
CA ALA A 275 -10.05 -21.01 -0.40
C ALA A 275 -9.45 -20.12 -1.49
N VAL A 276 -9.18 -20.70 -2.66
CA VAL A 276 -8.60 -19.98 -3.80
C VAL A 276 -9.65 -19.81 -4.91
N SER A 277 -9.74 -18.61 -5.49
CA SER A 277 -10.52 -18.34 -6.71
C SER A 277 -9.61 -17.76 -7.79
N LEU A 278 -9.91 -18.06 -9.07
CA LEU A 278 -9.25 -17.44 -10.23
C LEU A 278 -9.76 -16.01 -10.54
N GLY A 279 -10.46 -15.37 -9.60
CA GLY A 279 -10.75 -13.93 -9.61
C GLY A 279 -11.74 -13.45 -10.68
N ALA A 280 -11.90 -12.14 -10.78
CA ALA A 280 -12.89 -11.50 -11.64
C ALA A 280 -12.29 -10.80 -12.87
N ALA A 281 -10.95 -10.61 -12.91
CA ALA A 281 -10.32 -9.99 -14.06
C ALA A 281 -10.51 -10.85 -15.32
N ALA A 282 -10.62 -10.17 -16.47
CA ALA A 282 -10.82 -10.78 -17.76
C ALA A 282 -9.72 -11.79 -18.14
N GLY A 283 -10.07 -12.70 -19.05
CA GLY A 283 -9.24 -13.82 -19.47
C GLY A 283 -9.89 -15.16 -19.08
N THR A 284 -9.43 -16.23 -19.73
CA THR A 284 -9.93 -17.60 -19.49
C THR A 284 -8.98 -18.43 -18.63
N SER A 285 -7.73 -17.98 -18.48
CA SER A 285 -6.67 -18.69 -17.75
C SER A 285 -5.90 -17.76 -16.81
N ARG A 286 -5.27 -18.33 -15.76
CA ARG A 286 -4.21 -17.67 -14.99
C ARG A 286 -2.89 -18.38 -15.17
N THR A 287 -1.84 -17.64 -15.47
CA THR A 287 -0.47 -18.15 -15.52
C THR A 287 0.22 -17.96 -14.18
N ILE A 288 0.69 -19.07 -13.61
CA ILE A 288 1.56 -19.10 -12.45
C ILE A 288 2.96 -19.47 -12.94
N THR A 289 3.89 -18.52 -12.88
CA THR A 289 5.29 -18.75 -13.26
C THR A 289 6.13 -18.98 -12.01
N THR A 290 6.51 -20.21 -11.71
CA THR A 290 7.41 -20.46 -10.56
C THR A 290 8.85 -20.62 -11.02
N ASN A 291 9.79 -20.01 -10.30
CA ASN A 291 11.20 -19.96 -10.67
C ASN A 291 12.09 -20.48 -9.54
N GLY A 292 13.32 -20.85 -9.86
CA GLY A 292 14.30 -21.33 -8.86
C GLY A 292 13.92 -22.70 -8.28
N ALA A 293 14.46 -22.98 -7.09
CA ALA A 293 14.32 -24.28 -6.41
C ALA A 293 13.17 -24.33 -5.39
N ALA A 294 12.62 -23.18 -4.99
CA ALA A 294 11.54 -23.11 -4.01
C ALA A 294 10.20 -23.61 -4.61
N LEU A 295 9.43 -24.32 -3.80
CA LEU A 295 8.10 -24.81 -4.12
C LEU A 295 7.02 -23.80 -3.70
N LEU A 296 6.13 -23.43 -4.63
CA LEU A 296 4.86 -22.80 -4.28
C LEU A 296 3.80 -23.89 -4.07
N THR A 297 3.16 -23.92 -2.90
CA THR A 297 2.03 -24.82 -2.61
C THR A 297 0.74 -24.02 -2.45
N LEU A 298 -0.30 -24.45 -3.17
CA LEU A 298 -1.70 -24.05 -2.98
C LEU A 298 -2.45 -25.26 -2.41
N PRO A 299 -2.61 -25.37 -1.08
CA PRO A 299 -3.03 -26.62 -0.47
C PRO A 299 -4.55 -26.82 -0.46
N THR A 300 -5.33 -25.81 -0.83
CA THR A 300 -6.80 -25.82 -0.79
C THR A 300 -7.42 -25.87 -2.18
N ILE A 301 -8.76 -26.01 -2.21
CA ILE A 301 -9.53 -26.02 -3.45
C ILE A 301 -9.34 -24.70 -4.20
N ILE A 302 -8.99 -24.82 -5.48
CA ILE A 302 -9.04 -23.72 -6.44
C ILE A 302 -10.34 -23.83 -7.25
N SER A 303 -11.12 -22.75 -7.21
CA SER A 303 -12.39 -22.60 -7.92
C SER A 303 -12.27 -21.67 -9.13
N ASN A 304 -13.23 -21.75 -10.04
CA ASN A 304 -13.34 -20.80 -11.15
C ASN A 304 -13.38 -19.34 -10.65
N GLY A 305 -12.91 -18.46 -11.51
CA GLY A 305 -13.19 -17.04 -11.47
C GLY A 305 -14.50 -16.71 -12.18
N THR A 306 -14.74 -15.43 -12.45
CA THR A 306 -15.90 -14.98 -13.23
C THR A 306 -15.81 -15.47 -14.68
N THR A 307 -14.64 -15.34 -15.30
CA THR A 307 -14.36 -15.83 -16.67
C THR A 307 -13.18 -16.79 -16.73
N ALA A 308 -12.20 -16.62 -15.83
CA ALA A 308 -11.05 -17.51 -15.75
C ALA A 308 -11.46 -18.86 -15.18
N ASN A 309 -11.16 -19.94 -15.91
CA ASN A 309 -11.52 -21.29 -15.51
C ASN A 309 -10.38 -22.31 -15.66
N SER A 310 -9.19 -21.89 -16.10
CA SER A 310 -8.01 -22.74 -16.25
C SER A 310 -6.76 -22.16 -15.62
N LEU A 311 -5.78 -23.03 -15.39
CA LEU A 311 -4.44 -22.67 -14.91
C LEU A 311 -3.37 -23.05 -15.93
N ILE A 312 -2.35 -22.20 -16.02
CA ILE A 312 -1.13 -22.47 -16.78
C ILE A 312 0.04 -22.39 -15.81
N LYS A 313 0.83 -23.46 -15.73
CA LYS A 313 2.10 -23.45 -15.00
C LYS A 313 3.26 -23.24 -15.96
N SER A 314 4.01 -22.18 -15.71
CA SER A 314 5.22 -21.81 -16.45
C SER A 314 6.42 -21.69 -15.49
N GLY A 315 7.61 -21.43 -16.04
CA GLY A 315 8.85 -21.29 -15.27
C GLY A 315 9.41 -22.63 -14.79
N THR A 316 10.69 -22.61 -14.38
CA THR A 316 11.45 -23.83 -14.09
C THR A 316 11.17 -24.44 -12.71
N GLY A 317 10.56 -23.68 -11.80
CA GLY A 317 10.31 -24.11 -10.42
C GLY A 317 9.13 -25.08 -10.29
N GLY A 318 8.87 -25.51 -9.06
CA GLY A 318 7.72 -26.34 -8.71
C GLY A 318 6.47 -25.53 -8.38
N LEU A 319 5.30 -26.04 -8.73
CA LEU A 319 3.99 -25.63 -8.20
C LEU A 319 3.30 -26.90 -7.69
N ARG A 320 2.75 -26.89 -6.48
CA ARG A 320 2.00 -28.01 -5.92
C ARG A 320 0.57 -27.61 -5.62
N LEU A 321 -0.39 -28.40 -6.09
CA LEU A 321 -1.82 -28.21 -5.83
C LEU A 321 -2.34 -29.42 -5.03
N ASP A 322 -2.58 -29.25 -3.73
CA ASP A 322 -3.02 -30.38 -2.88
C ASP A 322 -4.56 -30.50 -2.78
N GLY A 323 -5.29 -29.44 -3.15
CA GLY A 323 -6.74 -29.39 -3.05
C GLY A 323 -7.46 -30.19 -4.15
N ALA A 324 -8.70 -30.62 -3.86
CA ALA A 324 -9.63 -31.17 -4.85
C ALA A 324 -10.17 -30.04 -5.75
N ASN A 325 -9.35 -29.58 -6.69
CA ASN A 325 -9.63 -28.42 -7.52
C ASN A 325 -10.91 -28.57 -8.37
N THR A 326 -11.66 -27.49 -8.51
CA THR A 326 -12.97 -27.45 -9.19
C THR A 326 -13.02 -26.54 -10.41
N PHE A 327 -11.90 -25.89 -10.75
CA PHE A 327 -11.82 -25.10 -11.97
C PHE A 327 -12.02 -25.98 -13.22
N SER A 328 -12.80 -25.51 -14.19
CA SER A 328 -13.39 -26.37 -15.22
C SER A 328 -12.67 -26.37 -16.57
N GLY A 329 -11.77 -25.42 -16.80
CA GLY A 329 -11.04 -25.21 -18.06
C GLY A 329 -9.75 -26.02 -18.19
N GLY A 330 -9.41 -26.85 -17.20
CA GLY A 330 -8.23 -27.71 -17.22
C GLY A 330 -6.92 -27.02 -16.81
N PHE A 331 -5.82 -27.75 -16.93
CA PHE A 331 -4.49 -27.34 -16.53
C PHE A 331 -3.49 -27.53 -17.67
N THR A 332 -2.65 -26.53 -17.94
CA THR A 332 -1.54 -26.63 -18.90
C THR A 332 -0.21 -26.52 -18.17
N LEU A 333 0.68 -27.49 -18.37
CA LEU A 333 2.06 -27.45 -17.88
C LEU A 333 3.00 -27.05 -19.03
N ASN A 334 3.44 -25.80 -19.06
CA ASN A 334 4.40 -25.30 -20.04
C ASN A 334 5.85 -25.63 -19.66
N ALA A 335 6.18 -25.55 -18.36
CA ALA A 335 7.53 -25.83 -17.85
C ALA A 335 7.54 -26.14 -16.34
N GLY A 336 8.61 -26.80 -15.90
CA GLY A 336 8.87 -27.14 -14.49
C GLY A 336 8.07 -28.36 -14.03
N THR A 337 7.76 -28.40 -12.73
CA THR A 337 7.04 -29.51 -12.09
C THR A 337 5.69 -29.04 -11.56
N LEU A 338 4.68 -29.90 -11.72
CA LEU A 338 3.38 -29.83 -11.06
C LEU A 338 3.21 -31.02 -10.12
#